data_AF-A0A9D7ZK27-F1
#
_entry.id   AF-A0A9D7ZK27-F1
#
_cell.length_a   1.000
_cell.length_b   1.000
_cell.length_c   1.000
_cell.angle_alpha   90.00
_cell.angle_beta   90.00
_cell.angle_gamma   90.00
#
_symmetry.space_group_name_H-M   'P 1'
#
loop_
_entity.id
_entity.type
_entity.pdbx_description
1 polymer ?
#
loop_
_entity_poly.entity_id
_entity_poly.type
_entity_poly.pdbx_seq_one_letter_code
_entity_poly.pdbx_strand_id
1 'polypeptide(L)'
;MKLVFEQTGDELPFNGLNNEVLELFIDKIFVANSQYRRVSEYTIKLKKTINSVNHYLNSIGVDIVFPQVNTLHQTDLNYLHAFWAKNTEKKLKIKDHPALIEHYPDSETHCTLYEIASKLQLGTLFQSLEDINILVHDIETIFTGNNFFPTEQITYSSVPWASQFSTNDFANISVPRHFTGRTLENKFRNFDDKLEFDDENNWNDMPTCLHINFGRPRTIEFSKEYTDWCKKLDREPLGNQLNIGNFVNIHENLTTYRTIMYNNIQAGNSFSVRK
;
A
#
# COMPACT_ATOMS: atom_id res chain seq x y z
N MET A 1 -1.29 -24.33 0.18
CA MET A 1 -1.07 -23.37 1.27
C MET A 1 -2.14 -22.30 1.24
N LYS A 2 -2.57 -21.86 2.41
CA LYS A 2 -3.61 -20.83 2.57
C LYS A 2 -3.45 -20.08 3.89
N LEU A 3 -3.84 -18.81 3.90
CA LEU A 3 -4.14 -18.11 5.15
C LEU A 3 -5.59 -18.44 5.52
N VAL A 4 -5.84 -18.85 6.75
CA VAL A 4 -7.17 -19.19 7.24
C VAL A 4 -7.52 -18.34 8.44
N PHE A 5 -8.63 -17.62 8.35
CA PHE A 5 -9.12 -16.76 9.41
C PHE A 5 -9.89 -17.59 10.46
N GLU A 6 -9.52 -17.45 11.73
CA GLU A 6 -9.89 -18.41 12.78
C GLU A 6 -11.40 -18.41 13.09
N GLN A 7 -12.03 -17.23 13.12
CA GLN A 7 -13.45 -17.12 13.47
C GLN A 7 -14.41 -17.35 12.29
N THR A 8 -14.02 -16.97 11.07
CA THR A 8 -14.90 -17.02 9.88
C THR A 8 -14.65 -18.24 9.01
N GLY A 9 -13.46 -18.84 9.09
CA GLY A 9 -13.01 -19.87 8.16
C GLY A 9 -12.69 -19.34 6.76
N ASP A 10 -12.67 -18.01 6.55
CA ASP A 10 -12.30 -17.44 5.26
C ASP A 10 -10.86 -17.82 4.89
N GLU A 11 -10.62 -18.05 3.60
CA GLU A 11 -9.33 -18.55 3.11
C GLU A 11 -8.74 -17.65 2.02
N LEU A 12 -7.43 -17.41 2.11
CA LEU A 12 -6.64 -16.76 1.06
C LEU A 12 -5.57 -17.74 0.54
N PRO A 13 -5.80 -18.43 -0.60
CA PRO A 13 -4.84 -19.39 -1.12
C PRO A 13 -3.60 -18.69 -1.69
N PHE A 14 -2.44 -19.31 -1.48
CA PHE A 14 -1.16 -18.82 -1.99
C PHE A 14 -0.21 -19.97 -2.37
N ASN A 15 0.71 -19.68 -3.28
CA ASN A 15 1.80 -20.57 -3.65
C ASN A 15 3.02 -20.26 -2.79
N GLY A 16 3.60 -21.28 -2.15
CA GLY A 16 4.86 -21.15 -1.42
C GLY A 16 6.01 -20.85 -2.36
N LEU A 17 6.89 -19.94 -1.95
CA LEU A 17 8.14 -19.63 -2.67
C LEU A 17 9.35 -20.31 -2.03
N ASN A 18 9.31 -20.47 -0.70
CA ASN A 18 10.34 -21.15 0.07
C ASN A 18 9.69 -22.03 1.13
N ASN A 19 9.63 -23.33 0.86
CA ASN A 19 8.95 -24.26 1.76
C ASN A 19 9.67 -24.41 3.10
N GLU A 20 11.01 -24.37 3.13
CA GLU A 20 11.78 -24.49 4.38
C GLU A 20 11.47 -23.34 5.35
N VAL A 21 11.47 -22.11 4.83
CA VAL A 21 11.10 -20.93 5.62
C VAL A 21 9.62 -20.96 5.99
N LEU A 22 8.75 -21.34 5.04
CA LEU A 22 7.31 -21.36 5.25
C LEU A 22 6.86 -22.33 6.35
N GLU A 23 7.48 -23.52 6.45
CA GLU A 23 7.16 -24.51 7.50
C GLU A 23 7.32 -23.94 8.92
N LEU A 24 8.17 -22.92 9.12
CA LEU A 24 8.34 -22.23 10.40
C LEU A 24 7.11 -21.42 10.84
N PHE A 25 6.18 -21.13 9.92
CA PHE A 25 5.00 -20.31 10.16
C PHE A 25 3.69 -21.11 10.13
N ILE A 26 3.75 -22.39 9.76
CA ILE A 26 2.57 -23.25 9.72
C ILE A 26 1.97 -23.36 11.12
N ASP A 27 0.64 -23.25 11.19
CA ASP A 27 -0.18 -23.31 12.40
C ASP A 27 0.10 -22.20 13.44
N LYS A 28 0.98 -21.24 13.13
CA LYS A 28 1.15 -20.03 13.97
C LYS A 28 -0.05 -19.10 13.80
N ILE A 29 -0.54 -18.57 14.91
CA ILE A 29 -1.66 -17.63 14.96
C ILE A 29 -1.12 -16.19 14.93
N PHE A 30 -1.46 -15.47 13.88
CA PHE A 30 -1.14 -14.06 13.67
C PHE A 30 -2.34 -13.21 14.08
N VAL A 31 -2.08 -12.17 14.86
CA VAL A 31 -3.11 -11.28 15.37
C VAL A 31 -3.38 -10.14 14.39
N ALA A 32 -4.64 -9.72 14.37
CA ALA A 32 -5.05 -8.54 13.64
C ALA A 32 -4.27 -7.29 14.09
N ASN A 33 -3.97 -6.41 13.15
CA ASN A 33 -3.31 -5.13 13.41
C ASN A 33 -4.26 -3.96 13.14
N SER A 34 -3.85 -2.76 13.53
CA SER A 34 -4.64 -1.54 13.32
C SER A 34 -4.52 -0.94 11.91
N GLN A 35 -3.73 -1.53 11.00
CA GLN A 35 -3.41 -0.89 9.72
C GLN A 35 -4.65 -0.80 8.81
N TYR A 36 -5.50 -1.83 8.81
CA TYR A 36 -6.76 -1.81 8.04
C TYR A 36 -7.83 -0.87 8.60
N ARG A 37 -7.71 -0.44 9.86
CA ARG A 37 -8.57 0.62 10.43
C ARG A 37 -8.44 1.92 9.64
N ARG A 38 -7.22 2.24 9.18
CA ARG A 38 -6.97 3.42 8.33
C ARG A 38 -7.72 3.37 7.01
N VAL A 39 -7.92 2.18 6.42
CA VAL A 39 -8.73 2.02 5.19
C VAL A 39 -10.16 2.46 5.43
N SER A 40 -10.76 2.07 6.56
CA SER A 40 -12.11 2.49 6.93
C SER A 40 -12.20 4.00 7.12
N GLU A 41 -11.24 4.57 7.87
CA GLU A 41 -11.15 6.01 8.13
C GLU A 41 -11.00 6.82 6.83
N TYR A 42 -10.12 6.40 5.93
CA TYR A 42 -9.92 7.05 4.63
C TYR A 42 -11.10 6.86 3.70
N THR A 43 -11.78 5.71 3.74
CA THR A 43 -13.01 5.48 2.97
C THR A 43 -14.12 6.43 3.40
N ILE A 44 -14.31 6.61 4.72
CA ILE A 44 -15.30 7.55 5.25
C ILE A 44 -14.93 8.98 4.89
N LYS A 45 -13.65 9.36 5.05
CA LYS A 45 -13.16 10.69 4.69
C LYS A 45 -13.37 10.96 3.21
N LEU A 46 -12.99 10.03 2.33
CA LEU A 46 -13.14 10.16 0.88
C LEU A 46 -14.61 10.37 0.49
N LYS A 47 -15.54 9.55 1.01
CA LYS A 47 -16.97 9.70 0.73
C LYS A 47 -17.50 11.07 1.16
N LYS A 48 -17.10 11.54 2.35
CA LYS A 48 -17.47 12.88 2.84
C LYS A 48 -16.92 13.97 1.93
N THR A 49 -15.64 13.88 1.55
CA THR A 49 -14.99 14.83 0.65
C THR A 49 -15.69 14.90 -0.70
N ILE A 50 -15.98 13.74 -1.32
CA ILE A 50 -16.73 13.67 -2.59
C ILE A 50 -18.10 14.34 -2.46
N ASN A 51 -18.84 14.06 -1.38
CA ASN A 51 -20.15 14.67 -1.15
C ASN A 51 -20.05 16.19 -0.99
N SER A 52 -19.06 16.68 -0.25
CA SER A 52 -18.81 18.12 -0.08
C SER A 52 -18.47 18.80 -1.41
N VAL A 53 -17.60 18.19 -2.22
CA VAL A 53 -17.27 18.69 -3.57
C VAL A 53 -18.51 18.72 -4.46
N ASN A 54 -19.27 17.63 -4.53
CA ASN A 54 -20.48 17.55 -5.35
C ASN A 54 -21.54 18.57 -4.93
N HIS A 55 -21.76 18.72 -3.63
CA HIS A 55 -22.70 19.72 -3.10
C HIS A 55 -22.28 21.13 -3.53
N TYR A 56 -20.98 21.42 -3.45
CA TYR A 56 -20.44 22.71 -3.83
C TYR A 56 -20.56 22.98 -5.34
N LEU A 57 -20.11 22.05 -6.18
CA LEU A 57 -20.19 22.22 -7.65
C LEU A 57 -21.63 22.44 -8.11
N ASN A 58 -22.58 21.71 -7.50
CA ASN A 58 -24.00 21.91 -7.76
C ASN A 58 -24.51 23.30 -7.31
N SER A 59 -24.03 23.84 -6.18
CA SER A 59 -24.49 25.15 -5.69
C SER A 59 -24.06 26.33 -6.57
N ILE A 60 -22.97 26.17 -7.34
CA ILE A 60 -22.51 27.14 -8.34
C ILE A 60 -22.91 26.79 -9.78
N GLY A 61 -23.76 25.76 -9.96
CA GLY A 61 -24.27 25.36 -11.28
C GLY A 61 -23.21 24.75 -12.20
N VAL A 62 -22.15 24.16 -11.65
CA VAL A 62 -21.16 23.39 -12.42
C VAL A 62 -21.63 21.94 -12.51
N ASP A 63 -21.97 21.49 -13.73
CA ASP A 63 -22.44 20.14 -14.01
C ASP A 63 -21.28 19.13 -14.07
N ILE A 64 -20.66 18.90 -12.91
CA ILE A 64 -19.66 17.87 -12.67
C ILE A 64 -20.01 17.16 -11.37
N VAL A 65 -20.23 15.84 -11.45
CA VAL A 65 -20.54 14.99 -10.29
C VAL A 65 -19.48 13.92 -10.14
N PHE A 66 -18.68 14.02 -9.09
CA PHE A 66 -17.69 13.01 -8.71
C PHE A 66 -18.42 11.72 -8.28
N PRO A 67 -17.99 10.55 -8.82
CA PRO A 67 -18.65 9.28 -8.55
C PRO A 67 -18.38 8.79 -7.13
N GLN A 68 -19.37 8.11 -6.54
CA GLN A 68 -19.12 7.27 -5.37
C GLN A 68 -18.46 5.97 -5.82
N VAL A 69 -17.53 5.45 -5.00
CA VAL A 69 -16.72 4.28 -5.36
C VAL A 69 -16.64 3.27 -4.23
N ASN A 70 -16.47 2.00 -4.60
CA ASN A 70 -16.02 0.97 -3.66
C ASN A 70 -14.50 1.04 -3.51
N THR A 71 -14.02 1.51 -2.36
CA THR A 71 -12.58 1.69 -2.08
C THR A 71 -11.79 0.39 -1.96
N LEU A 72 -12.46 -0.76 -1.89
CA LEU A 72 -11.81 -2.07 -1.95
C LEU A 72 -11.59 -2.55 -3.39
N HIS A 73 -12.26 -1.93 -4.37
CA HIS A 73 -12.21 -2.29 -5.78
C HIS A 73 -11.23 -1.40 -6.55
N GLN A 74 -10.13 -1.96 -7.05
CA GLN A 74 -9.08 -1.15 -7.69
C GLN A 74 -9.55 -0.40 -8.93
N THR A 75 -10.45 -0.99 -9.73
CA THR A 75 -11.00 -0.30 -10.92
C THR A 75 -11.82 0.92 -10.54
N ASP A 76 -12.50 0.90 -9.40
CA ASP A 76 -13.29 2.05 -8.96
C ASP A 76 -12.38 3.19 -8.48
N LEU A 77 -11.31 2.86 -7.74
CA LEU A 77 -10.27 3.83 -7.37
C LEU A 77 -9.61 4.45 -8.60
N ASN A 78 -9.23 3.62 -9.58
CA ASN A 78 -8.66 4.09 -10.84
C ASN A 78 -9.63 5.01 -11.60
N TYR A 79 -10.92 4.65 -11.62
CA TYR A 79 -11.95 5.45 -12.26
C TYR A 79 -12.12 6.82 -11.58
N LEU A 80 -12.18 6.86 -10.25
CA LEU A 80 -12.28 8.12 -9.51
C LEU A 80 -11.03 8.99 -9.72
N HIS A 81 -9.83 8.41 -9.66
CA HIS A 81 -8.59 9.16 -9.89
C HIS A 81 -8.51 9.72 -11.32
N ALA A 82 -8.86 8.92 -12.33
CA ALA A 82 -8.92 9.38 -13.71
C ALA A 82 -9.99 10.46 -13.93
N PHE A 83 -11.16 10.30 -13.29
CA PHE A 83 -12.23 11.30 -13.31
C PHE A 83 -11.77 12.61 -12.67
N TRP A 84 -11.11 12.53 -11.51
CA TRP A 84 -10.53 13.67 -10.82
C TRP A 84 -9.55 14.41 -11.72
N ALA A 85 -8.49 13.74 -12.20
CA ALA A 85 -7.43 14.35 -13.01
C ALA A 85 -7.99 15.02 -14.28
N LYS A 86 -8.94 14.36 -14.95
CA LYS A 86 -9.57 14.90 -16.15
C LYS A 86 -10.39 16.17 -15.87
N ASN A 87 -11.14 16.19 -14.77
CA ASN A 87 -12.08 17.28 -14.50
C ASN A 87 -11.43 18.47 -13.79
N THR A 88 -10.38 18.25 -13.00
CA THR A 88 -9.66 19.35 -12.34
C THR A 88 -8.96 20.26 -13.34
N GLU A 89 -8.45 19.72 -14.44
CA GLU A 89 -7.80 20.47 -15.53
C GLU A 89 -8.77 20.90 -16.66
N LYS A 90 -10.02 20.42 -16.63
CA LYS A 90 -11.00 20.75 -17.67
C LYS A 90 -11.31 22.24 -17.67
N LYS A 91 -11.20 22.86 -18.85
CA LYS A 91 -11.63 24.24 -19.07
C LYS A 91 -13.16 24.31 -19.17
N LEU A 92 -13.77 25.08 -18.27
CA LEU A 92 -15.18 25.43 -18.21
C LEU A 92 -15.37 26.83 -18.79
N LYS A 93 -16.48 27.07 -19.48
CA LYS A 93 -16.82 28.40 -20.00
C LYS A 93 -17.49 29.22 -18.91
N ILE A 94 -16.86 30.32 -18.53
CA ILE A 94 -17.35 31.18 -17.42
C ILE A 94 -18.78 31.67 -17.68
N LYS A 95 -19.09 32.05 -18.92
CA LYS A 95 -20.39 32.60 -19.33
C LYS A 95 -21.56 31.61 -19.19
N ASP A 96 -21.27 30.31 -19.10
CA ASP A 96 -22.30 29.28 -18.94
C ASP A 96 -22.73 29.13 -17.47
N HIS A 97 -22.04 29.80 -16.54
CA HIS A 97 -22.25 29.67 -15.10
C HIS A 97 -22.46 31.04 -14.45
N PRO A 98 -23.70 31.43 -14.12
CA PRO A 98 -24.01 32.75 -13.54
C PRO A 98 -23.18 33.08 -12.29
N ALA A 99 -22.93 32.08 -11.44
CA ALA A 99 -22.12 32.21 -10.23
C ALA A 99 -20.62 32.44 -10.50
N LEU A 100 -20.13 32.27 -11.73
CA LEU A 100 -18.74 32.54 -12.08
C LEU A 100 -18.56 33.91 -12.75
N ILE A 101 -19.58 34.42 -13.45
CA ILE A 101 -19.50 35.68 -14.20
C ILE A 101 -19.06 36.85 -13.30
N GLU A 102 -19.57 36.91 -12.08
CA GLU A 102 -19.27 38.01 -11.13
C GLU A 102 -17.85 37.97 -10.55
N HIS A 103 -17.16 36.82 -10.67
CA HIS A 103 -15.84 36.60 -10.05
C HIS A 103 -14.67 36.60 -11.04
N TYR A 104 -14.96 36.76 -12.33
CA TYR A 104 -13.97 36.71 -13.40
C TYR A 104 -14.08 37.94 -14.28
N PRO A 105 -12.95 38.54 -14.71
CA PRO A 105 -12.99 39.68 -15.63
C PRO A 105 -13.57 39.26 -16.99
N ASP A 106 -14.23 40.18 -17.70
CA ASP A 106 -14.86 39.91 -19.01
C ASP A 106 -13.88 39.38 -20.07
N SER A 107 -12.58 39.63 -19.90
CA SER A 107 -11.50 39.13 -20.77
C SER A 107 -11.23 37.64 -20.56
N GLU A 108 -11.55 37.07 -19.40
CA GLU A 108 -11.43 35.64 -19.11
C GLU A 108 -12.69 34.92 -19.59
N THR A 109 -12.51 33.96 -20.51
CA THR A 109 -13.64 33.20 -21.08
C THR A 109 -13.75 31.80 -20.53
N HIS A 110 -12.66 31.28 -19.95
CA HIS A 110 -12.58 29.94 -19.41
C HIS A 110 -11.85 29.91 -18.08
N CYS A 111 -12.20 28.94 -17.24
CA CYS A 111 -11.50 28.62 -16.00
C CYS A 111 -11.49 27.10 -15.75
N THR A 112 -10.60 26.64 -14.90
CA THR A 112 -10.51 25.26 -14.40
C THR A 112 -11.16 25.14 -13.03
N LEU A 113 -11.41 23.91 -12.55
CA LEU A 113 -11.92 23.71 -11.20
C LEU A 113 -10.95 24.24 -10.12
N TYR A 114 -9.64 24.16 -10.36
CA TYR A 114 -8.66 24.74 -9.44
C TYR A 114 -8.72 26.25 -9.38
N GLU A 115 -8.86 26.91 -10.53
CA GLU A 115 -9.00 28.37 -10.57
C GLU A 115 -10.30 28.80 -9.89
N ILE A 116 -11.41 28.07 -10.09
CA ILE A 116 -12.67 28.32 -9.38
C ILE A 116 -12.47 28.19 -7.86
N ALA A 117 -11.87 27.08 -7.43
CA ALA A 117 -11.62 26.81 -6.02
C ALA A 117 -10.71 27.88 -5.36
N SER A 118 -9.70 28.35 -6.10
CA SER A 118 -8.76 29.38 -5.65
C SER A 118 -9.39 30.78 -5.63
N LYS A 119 -10.07 31.21 -6.70
CA LYS A 119 -10.60 32.58 -6.84
C LYS A 119 -11.79 32.86 -5.92
N LEU A 120 -12.67 31.88 -5.73
CA LEU A 120 -13.85 32.05 -4.88
C LEU A 120 -13.51 32.02 -3.37
N GLN A 121 -12.22 31.99 -3.00
CA GLN A 121 -11.72 31.87 -1.62
C GLN A 121 -12.32 30.69 -0.86
N LEU A 122 -12.67 29.64 -1.60
CA LEU A 122 -13.21 28.41 -1.05
C LEU A 122 -12.03 27.53 -0.66
N GLY A 123 -11.24 27.98 0.33
CA GLY A 123 -10.07 27.23 0.77
C GLY A 123 -10.40 25.76 1.05
N THR A 124 -11.65 25.48 1.45
CA THR A 124 -12.18 24.13 1.64
C THR A 124 -12.37 23.34 0.35
N LEU A 125 -12.79 23.94 -0.78
CA LEU A 125 -12.97 23.24 -2.05
C LEU A 125 -11.64 22.83 -2.67
N PHE A 126 -10.66 23.75 -2.71
CA PHE A 126 -9.34 23.46 -3.27
C PHE A 126 -8.71 22.29 -2.51
N GLN A 127 -8.71 22.37 -1.17
CA GLN A 127 -8.20 21.30 -0.33
C GLN A 127 -9.02 20.01 -0.50
N SER A 128 -10.35 20.10 -0.68
CA SER A 128 -11.18 18.91 -0.89
C SER A 128 -10.87 18.21 -2.22
N LEU A 129 -10.57 18.96 -3.28
CA LEU A 129 -10.15 18.38 -4.56
C LEU A 129 -8.80 17.67 -4.41
N GLU A 130 -7.82 18.29 -3.76
CA GLU A 130 -6.53 17.65 -3.45
C GLU A 130 -6.70 16.42 -2.57
N ASP A 131 -7.55 16.52 -1.53
CA ASP A 131 -7.82 15.43 -0.60
C ASP A 131 -8.40 14.20 -1.30
N ILE A 132 -9.20 14.35 -2.37
CA ILE A 132 -9.70 13.19 -3.14
C ILE A 132 -8.51 12.39 -3.70
N ASN A 133 -7.56 13.06 -4.35
CA ASN A 133 -6.39 12.42 -4.92
C ASN A 133 -5.51 11.75 -3.86
N ILE A 134 -5.19 12.51 -2.80
CA ILE A 134 -4.38 12.02 -1.68
C ILE A 134 -5.02 10.78 -1.04
N LEU A 135 -6.33 10.81 -0.79
CA LEU A 135 -7.04 9.70 -0.15
C LEU A 135 -7.11 8.46 -1.03
N VAL A 136 -7.23 8.61 -2.35
CA VAL A 136 -7.13 7.46 -3.26
C VAL A 136 -5.76 6.80 -3.12
N HIS A 137 -4.67 7.57 -3.20
CA HIS A 137 -3.31 7.04 -3.08
C HIS A 137 -2.99 6.47 -1.69
N ASP A 138 -3.50 7.09 -0.63
CA ASP A 138 -3.34 6.57 0.73
C ASP A 138 -4.01 5.20 0.89
N ILE A 139 -5.22 5.02 0.34
CA ILE A 139 -5.92 3.73 0.34
C ILE A 139 -5.12 2.68 -0.47
N GLU A 140 -4.65 3.04 -1.66
CA GLU A 140 -3.82 2.15 -2.49
C GLU A 140 -2.55 1.71 -1.77
N THR A 141 -1.86 2.66 -1.16
CA THR A 141 -0.60 2.45 -0.43
C THR A 141 -0.78 1.47 0.73
N ILE A 142 -1.91 1.52 1.45
CA ILE A 142 -2.18 0.54 2.52
C ILE A 142 -2.24 -0.88 1.96
N PHE A 143 -2.92 -1.10 0.83
CA PHE A 143 -3.04 -2.45 0.26
C PHE A 143 -1.75 -2.94 -0.40
N THR A 144 -0.94 -2.06 -0.99
CA THR A 144 0.32 -2.46 -1.64
C THR A 144 1.53 -2.45 -0.70
N GLY A 145 1.39 -1.80 0.46
CA GLY A 145 2.42 -1.76 1.49
C GLY A 145 2.56 -3.10 2.23
N ASN A 146 3.76 -3.35 2.73
CA ASN A 146 4.04 -4.50 3.58
C ASN A 146 3.42 -4.31 4.97
N ASN A 147 2.20 -4.82 5.15
CA ASN A 147 1.46 -4.73 6.41
C ASN A 147 1.98 -5.76 7.42
N PHE A 148 2.21 -5.36 8.66
CA PHE A 148 2.91 -6.16 9.67
C PHE A 148 1.95 -6.93 10.59
N PHE A 149 2.04 -8.24 10.59
CA PHE A 149 1.20 -9.15 11.36
C PHE A 149 2.05 -9.99 12.32
N PRO A 150 2.08 -9.65 13.61
CA PRO A 150 2.79 -10.44 14.61
C PRO A 150 1.93 -11.60 15.11
N THR A 151 2.57 -12.60 15.71
CA THR A 151 1.92 -13.49 16.68
C THR A 151 1.64 -12.76 18.00
N GLU A 152 0.82 -13.34 18.89
CA GLU A 152 0.55 -12.76 20.23
C GLU A 152 1.84 -12.48 21.02
N GLN A 153 2.81 -13.39 20.93
CA GLN A 153 4.16 -13.22 21.44
C GLN A 153 5.14 -13.39 20.29
N ILE A 154 5.90 -12.33 19.98
CA ILE A 154 6.96 -12.40 18.98
C ILE A 154 8.11 -13.22 19.58
N THR A 155 8.35 -14.39 19.01
CA THR A 155 9.50 -15.24 19.34
C THR A 155 10.49 -15.25 18.18
N TYR A 156 11.72 -15.66 18.46
CA TYR A 156 12.78 -15.76 17.46
C TYR A 156 13.20 -17.20 17.28
N SER A 157 13.27 -17.64 16.03
CA SER A 157 13.79 -18.95 15.66
C SER A 157 15.18 -18.77 15.03
N SER A 158 16.17 -19.49 15.54
CA SER A 158 17.50 -19.49 14.94
C SER A 158 17.48 -20.31 13.64
N VAL A 159 17.81 -19.66 12.54
CA VAL A 159 17.72 -20.14 11.16
C VAL A 159 18.96 -19.70 10.37
N PRO A 160 20.17 -20.17 10.73
CA PRO A 160 21.43 -19.69 10.15
C PRO A 160 21.55 -19.92 8.63
N TRP A 161 20.68 -20.73 8.06
CA TRP A 161 20.59 -21.01 6.63
C TRP A 161 19.66 -20.04 5.87
N ALA A 162 18.84 -19.21 6.54
CA ALA A 162 17.81 -18.42 5.87
C ALA A 162 18.36 -17.35 4.92
N SER A 163 19.57 -16.83 5.20
CA SER A 163 20.26 -15.83 4.38
C SER A 163 20.41 -16.22 2.92
N GLN A 164 20.57 -17.52 2.62
CA GLN A 164 20.69 -18.06 1.26
C GLN A 164 19.44 -17.83 0.40
N PHE A 165 18.32 -17.53 1.05
CA PHE A 165 17.03 -17.27 0.41
C PHE A 165 16.64 -15.79 0.43
N SER A 166 17.51 -14.92 0.95
CA SER A 166 17.26 -13.49 0.95
C SER A 166 17.27 -12.93 -0.48
N THR A 167 16.35 -12.02 -0.76
CA THR A 167 16.15 -11.46 -2.10
C THR A 167 15.69 -10.01 -2.04
N ASN A 168 15.80 -9.30 -3.16
CA ASN A 168 15.20 -8.00 -3.39
C ASN A 168 13.84 -8.06 -4.08
N ASP A 169 13.40 -9.27 -4.43
CA ASP A 169 12.09 -9.52 -4.99
C ASP A 169 10.98 -9.04 -4.05
N PHE A 170 9.86 -8.66 -4.64
CA PHE A 170 8.62 -8.42 -3.90
C PHE A 170 7.71 -9.63 -4.03
N ALA A 171 7.31 -10.20 -2.89
CA ALA A 171 6.27 -11.20 -2.79
C ALA A 171 5.07 -10.66 -2.00
N ASN A 172 3.92 -11.34 -2.07
CA ASN A 172 2.75 -10.96 -1.29
C ASN A 172 2.88 -11.28 0.19
N ILE A 173 3.62 -12.33 0.52
CA ILE A 173 3.86 -12.78 1.89
C ILE A 173 5.37 -12.91 2.09
N SER A 174 5.90 -12.19 3.05
CA SER A 174 7.33 -12.19 3.39
C SER A 174 7.56 -12.06 4.89
N VAL A 175 8.78 -12.35 5.33
CA VAL A 175 9.21 -12.11 6.70
C VAL A 175 9.77 -10.70 6.79
N PRO A 176 9.35 -9.89 7.79
CA PRO A 176 9.86 -8.54 7.96
C PRO A 176 11.35 -8.53 8.28
N ARG A 177 12.03 -7.50 7.78
CA ARG A 177 13.47 -7.22 7.97
C ARG A 177 13.83 -6.69 9.37
N HIS A 178 12.84 -6.31 10.18
CA HIS A 178 13.10 -6.08 11.60
C HIS A 178 13.44 -7.46 12.19
N PHE A 179 14.55 -7.69 12.88
CA PHE A 179 14.98 -6.98 14.08
C PHE A 179 16.51 -7.07 14.26
N THR A 180 17.08 -5.97 14.79
CA THR A 180 18.50 -5.70 15.06
C THR A 180 19.44 -5.75 13.84
N GLY A 181 19.96 -4.57 13.45
CA GLY A 181 21.02 -4.45 12.45
C GLY A 181 20.59 -3.89 11.07
N ARG A 182 21.59 -3.67 10.22
CA ARG A 182 21.48 -3.17 8.85
C ARG A 182 21.87 -4.29 7.88
N THR A 183 21.04 -4.58 6.87
CA THR A 183 21.45 -5.47 5.78
C THR A 183 22.62 -4.86 5.00
N LEU A 184 23.38 -5.70 4.29
CA LEU A 184 24.44 -5.25 3.40
C LEU A 184 23.97 -4.18 2.40
N GLU A 185 22.77 -4.32 1.84
CA GLU A 185 22.24 -3.31 0.91
C GLU A 185 21.99 -1.96 1.61
N ASN A 186 21.56 -1.95 2.87
CA ASN A 186 21.42 -0.71 3.61
C ASN A 186 22.77 -0.08 3.94
N LYS A 187 23.79 -0.89 4.23
CA LYS A 187 25.17 -0.42 4.42
C LYS A 187 25.72 0.19 3.13
N PHE A 188 25.54 -0.48 1.99
CA PHE A 188 25.86 0.03 0.65
C PHE A 188 25.21 1.39 0.36
N ARG A 189 23.89 1.50 0.56
CA ARG A 189 23.14 2.75 0.30
C ARG A 189 23.57 3.93 1.19
N ASN A 190 24.18 3.65 2.33
CA ASN A 190 24.64 4.66 3.29
C ASN A 190 26.18 4.79 3.31
N PHE A 191 26.88 4.30 2.29
CA PHE A 191 28.33 4.43 2.14
C PHE A 191 29.14 3.86 3.33
N ASP A 192 28.65 2.78 3.95
CA ASP A 192 29.36 2.08 5.03
C ASP A 192 30.40 1.11 4.44
N ASP A 193 31.42 1.66 3.77
CA ASP A 193 32.42 0.91 2.99
C ASP A 193 33.42 0.12 3.84
N LYS A 194 33.45 0.35 5.15
CA LYS A 194 34.44 -0.24 6.05
C LYS A 194 33.88 -1.34 6.93
N LEU A 195 32.55 -1.39 7.10
CA LEU A 195 31.86 -2.37 7.94
C LEU A 195 32.46 -2.45 9.37
N GLU A 196 32.84 -1.31 9.96
CA GLU A 196 33.56 -1.24 11.24
C GLU A 196 32.73 -1.78 12.43
N PHE A 197 31.41 -1.86 12.27
CA PHE A 197 30.47 -2.32 13.29
C PHE A 197 29.79 -3.63 12.89
N ASP A 198 29.77 -4.58 13.84
CA ASP A 198 29.08 -5.87 13.73
C ASP A 198 27.58 -5.72 14.03
N ASP A 199 26.90 -5.00 13.16
CA ASP A 199 25.45 -4.78 13.20
C ASP A 199 24.78 -5.27 11.91
N GLU A 200 25.37 -6.25 11.22
CA GLU A 200 24.80 -6.79 10.00
C GLU A 200 23.59 -7.68 10.29
N ASN A 201 22.47 -7.41 9.63
CA ASN A 201 21.35 -8.35 9.63
C ASN A 201 21.62 -9.43 8.58
N ASN A 202 21.96 -10.63 9.08
CA ASN A 202 22.28 -11.82 8.30
C ASN A 202 21.14 -12.85 8.29
N TRP A 203 19.93 -12.48 8.73
CA TRP A 203 18.77 -13.38 8.80
C TRP A 203 18.95 -14.64 9.66
N ASN A 204 19.97 -14.69 10.54
CA ASN A 204 20.20 -15.85 11.39
C ASN A 204 19.11 -16.07 12.45
N ASP A 205 18.37 -15.02 12.80
CA ASP A 205 17.24 -15.10 13.72
C ASP A 205 16.00 -14.52 13.05
N MET A 206 14.93 -15.31 13.02
CA MET A 206 13.68 -14.93 12.37
C MET A 206 12.55 -14.71 13.38
N PRO A 207 11.86 -13.56 13.32
CA PRO A 207 10.72 -13.30 14.17
C PRO A 207 9.48 -14.08 13.70
N THR A 208 8.60 -14.42 14.63
CA THR A 208 7.27 -14.98 14.33
C THR A 208 6.28 -13.90 13.90
N CYS A 209 6.54 -13.27 12.76
CA CYS A 209 5.65 -12.27 12.17
C CYS A 209 5.76 -12.29 10.65
N LEU A 210 4.72 -11.77 10.00
CA LEU A 210 4.60 -11.72 8.55
C LEU A 210 4.36 -10.30 8.05
N HIS A 211 4.90 -10.02 6.89
CA HIS A 211 4.46 -8.94 6.02
C HIS A 211 3.48 -9.49 4.98
N ILE A 212 2.33 -8.85 4.85
CA ILE A 212 1.36 -9.16 3.80
C ILE A 212 1.02 -7.91 2.99
N ASN A 213 1.03 -8.03 1.67
CA ASN A 213 0.59 -7.01 0.74
C ASN A 213 -0.22 -7.64 -0.42
N PHE A 214 -1.05 -6.82 -1.05
CA PHE A 214 -1.79 -7.16 -2.27
C PHE A 214 -1.22 -6.48 -3.51
N GLY A 215 0.08 -6.15 -3.47
CA GLY A 215 0.81 -5.65 -4.62
C GLY A 215 1.05 -6.75 -5.66
N ARG A 216 1.52 -6.36 -6.85
CA ARG A 216 1.96 -7.32 -7.86
C ARG A 216 3.35 -7.86 -7.47
N PRO A 217 3.53 -9.19 -7.34
CA PRO A 217 4.85 -9.78 -7.15
C PRO A 217 5.79 -9.44 -8.31
N ARG A 218 7.08 -9.23 -8.03
CA ARG A 218 8.08 -8.92 -9.06
C ARG A 218 9.47 -9.35 -8.63
N THR A 219 10.25 -9.81 -9.61
CA THR A 219 11.67 -10.11 -9.44
C THR A 219 12.51 -8.85 -9.61
N ILE A 220 13.47 -8.64 -8.73
CA ILE A 220 14.41 -7.53 -8.76
C ILE A 220 15.81 -8.07 -8.55
N GLU A 221 16.59 -8.07 -9.64
CA GLU A 221 18.00 -8.41 -9.58
C GLU A 221 18.78 -7.36 -8.77
N PHE A 222 19.84 -7.81 -8.10
CA PHE A 222 20.78 -6.91 -7.47
C PHE A 222 21.47 -6.01 -8.51
N SER A 223 21.71 -4.75 -8.17
CA SER A 223 22.43 -3.85 -9.06
C SER A 223 23.88 -4.29 -9.22
N LYS A 224 24.47 -3.98 -10.38
CA LYS A 224 25.89 -4.26 -10.64
C LYS A 224 26.79 -3.57 -9.61
N GLU A 225 26.47 -2.33 -9.26
CA GLU A 225 27.23 -1.53 -8.30
C GLU A 225 27.23 -2.18 -6.91
N TYR A 226 26.07 -2.69 -6.46
CA TYR A 226 25.96 -3.36 -5.17
C TYR A 226 26.72 -4.69 -5.17
N THR A 227 26.55 -5.50 -6.22
CA THR A 227 27.25 -6.80 -6.32
C THR A 227 28.77 -6.62 -6.41
N ASP A 228 29.25 -5.62 -7.13
CA ASP A 228 30.68 -5.29 -7.18
C ASP A 228 31.22 -4.77 -5.84
N TRP A 229 30.41 -3.98 -5.12
CA TRP A 229 30.74 -3.52 -3.77
C TRP A 229 30.85 -4.69 -2.78
N CYS A 230 29.90 -5.62 -2.79
CA CYS A 230 29.96 -6.85 -1.99
C CYS A 230 31.21 -7.67 -2.27
N LYS A 231 31.55 -7.87 -3.56
CA LYS A 231 32.77 -8.59 -3.97
C LYS A 231 34.04 -7.91 -3.47
N LYS A 232 34.12 -6.58 -3.52
CA LYS A 232 35.28 -5.82 -3.02
C LYS A 232 35.50 -6.04 -1.51
N LEU A 233 34.42 -6.29 -0.77
CA LEU A 233 34.44 -6.52 0.67
C LEU A 233 34.47 -8.00 1.07
N ASP A 234 34.62 -8.91 0.09
CA ASP A 234 34.55 -10.36 0.29
C ASP A 234 33.26 -10.76 1.04
N ARG A 235 32.13 -10.34 0.49
CA ARG A 235 30.79 -10.60 0.99
C ARG A 235 29.88 -11.11 -0.12
N GLU A 236 28.95 -11.99 0.25
CA GLU A 236 27.84 -12.38 -0.63
C GLU A 236 26.72 -11.33 -0.57
N PRO A 237 26.11 -10.97 -1.71
CA PRO A 237 24.97 -10.06 -1.72
C PRO A 237 23.81 -10.64 -0.91
N LEU A 238 23.32 -9.87 0.07
CA LEU A 238 22.13 -10.21 0.85
C LEU A 238 20.98 -9.26 0.53
N GLY A 239 19.79 -9.84 0.36
CA GLY A 239 18.57 -9.12 0.07
C GLY A 239 17.86 -8.56 1.30
N ASN A 240 16.88 -7.70 1.05
CA ASN A 240 16.09 -7.05 2.10
C ASN A 240 14.85 -7.83 2.55
N GLN A 241 14.51 -8.93 1.88
CA GLN A 241 13.30 -9.70 2.15
C GLN A 241 13.59 -11.20 2.18
N LEU A 242 12.86 -11.92 3.02
CA LEU A 242 12.68 -13.36 2.92
C LEU A 242 11.25 -13.63 2.45
N ASN A 243 11.10 -13.95 1.17
CA ASN A 243 9.80 -14.15 0.55
C ASN A 243 9.32 -15.58 0.77
N ILE A 244 8.07 -15.74 1.24
CA ILE A 244 7.52 -17.05 1.58
C ILE A 244 6.33 -17.45 0.70
N GLY A 245 5.61 -16.50 0.08
CA GLY A 245 4.49 -16.86 -0.79
C GLY A 245 3.85 -15.74 -1.60
N ASN A 246 3.15 -16.14 -2.65
CA ASN A 246 2.35 -15.26 -3.51
C ASN A 246 0.91 -15.74 -3.63
N PHE A 247 -0.07 -14.85 -3.51
CA PHE A 247 -1.48 -15.21 -3.61
C PHE A 247 -1.83 -15.77 -4.98
N VAL A 248 -2.69 -16.80 -5.02
CA VAL A 248 -3.11 -17.44 -6.28
C VAL A 248 -4.01 -16.48 -7.06
N ASN A 249 -3.69 -16.28 -8.34
CA ASN A 249 -4.47 -15.44 -9.26
C ASN A 249 -4.85 -14.08 -8.65
N ILE A 250 -3.92 -13.40 -7.97
CA ILE A 250 -4.20 -12.17 -7.23
C ILE A 250 -4.91 -11.10 -8.09
N HIS A 251 -4.61 -11.02 -9.38
CA HIS A 251 -5.22 -10.07 -10.29
C HIS A 251 -6.73 -10.30 -10.51
N GLU A 252 -7.18 -11.55 -10.54
CA GLU A 252 -8.59 -11.94 -10.64
C GLU A 252 -9.31 -11.80 -9.30
N ASN A 253 -8.58 -12.06 -8.20
CA ASN A 253 -9.14 -12.13 -6.85
C ASN A 253 -8.88 -10.89 -5.98
N LEU A 254 -8.32 -9.81 -6.55
CA LEU A 254 -7.83 -8.68 -5.77
C LEU A 254 -8.88 -8.09 -4.84
N THR A 255 -10.06 -7.77 -5.39
CA THR A 255 -11.18 -7.22 -4.60
C THR A 255 -11.64 -8.21 -3.55
N THR A 256 -11.76 -9.49 -3.90
CA THR A 256 -12.18 -10.56 -2.99
C THR A 256 -11.21 -10.68 -1.80
N TYR A 257 -9.91 -10.73 -2.07
CA TYR A 257 -8.89 -10.87 -1.04
C TYR A 257 -8.77 -9.62 -0.16
N ARG A 258 -8.86 -8.42 -0.76
CA ARG A 258 -8.93 -7.16 0.00
C ARG A 258 -10.16 -7.14 0.92
N THR A 259 -11.31 -7.62 0.43
CA THR A 259 -12.56 -7.67 1.19
C THR A 259 -12.48 -8.65 2.35
N ILE A 260 -12.00 -9.87 2.10
CA ILE A 260 -11.81 -10.89 3.15
C ILE A 260 -10.86 -10.35 4.22
N MET A 261 -9.68 -9.88 3.82
CA MET A 261 -8.69 -9.34 4.76
C MET A 261 -9.26 -8.15 5.54
N TYR A 262 -9.85 -7.16 4.85
CA TYR A 262 -10.42 -5.99 5.50
C TYR A 262 -11.48 -6.36 6.54
N ASN A 263 -12.47 -7.18 6.17
CA ASN A 263 -13.57 -7.54 7.07
C ASN A 263 -13.07 -8.30 8.30
N ASN A 264 -12.18 -9.27 8.12
CA ASN A 264 -11.66 -10.06 9.21
C ASN A 264 -10.77 -9.25 10.16
N ILE A 265 -9.89 -8.40 9.63
CA ILE A 265 -9.03 -7.56 10.46
C ILE A 265 -9.85 -6.50 11.21
N GLN A 266 -10.91 -5.93 10.59
CA GLN A 266 -11.83 -5.03 11.30
C GLN A 266 -12.57 -5.72 12.45
N ALA A 267 -12.91 -7.01 12.30
CA ALA A 267 -13.53 -7.82 13.34
C ALA A 267 -12.55 -8.26 14.45
N GLY A 268 -11.26 -7.93 14.33
CA GLY A 268 -10.23 -8.41 15.25
C GLY A 268 -9.94 -9.90 15.11
N ASN A 269 -10.26 -10.50 13.96
CA ASN A 269 -10.04 -11.91 13.73
C ASN A 269 -8.56 -12.19 13.46
N SER A 270 -8.03 -13.22 14.10
CA SER A 270 -6.70 -13.75 13.84
C SER A 270 -6.71 -14.70 12.65
N PHE A 271 -5.53 -15.02 12.13
CA PHE A 271 -5.39 -16.02 11.07
C PHE A 271 -4.17 -16.90 11.31
N SER A 272 -4.15 -18.07 10.67
CA SER A 272 -2.99 -18.96 10.62
C SER A 272 -2.62 -19.34 9.19
N VAL A 273 -1.37 -19.76 9.02
CA VAL A 273 -0.91 -20.38 7.76
C VAL A 273 -1.20 -21.88 7.84
N ARG A 274 -1.93 -22.42 6.85
CA ARG A 274 -2.27 -23.85 6.76
C ARG A 274 -1.88 -24.44 5.40
N LYS A 275 -1.72 -25.76 5.36
CA LYS A 275 -1.40 -26.51 4.13
C LYS A 275 -2.56 -26.46 3.13
#